data_AF-A0A372H1D3-F1
#
_entry.id   AF-A0A372H1D3-F1
#
_cell.length_a   1.000
_cell.length_b   1.000
_cell.length_c   1.000
_cell.angle_alpha   90.00
_cell.angle_beta   90.00
_cell.angle_gamma   90.00
#
_symmetry.space_group_name_H-M   'P 1'
#
loop_
_entity.id
_entity.type
_entity.pdbx_description
1 polymer ?
#
loop_
_entity_poly.entity_id
_entity_poly.type
_entity_poly.pdbx_seq_one_letter_code
_entity_poly.pdbx_strand_id
1 'polypeptide(L)'
;MIKELIPPNDYQNRNGFSNEHIVLSLTEKEKVEVERNLIEMPKQEEDDMIGETLTIMKSTDSLPTLQKRLNLTKSPTMKIIWASYINEINNGDEKMKEIALNEMDKISEKYSRIGIFHHLAKFRDSRINDKIRNFINHEDYLTAYNARTSLGMETAEIIKREQIKNGIGTKKWWEI
;
A
#
# COMPACT_ATOMS: atom_id res chain seq x y z
N MET A 1 14.42 -12.78 14.63
CA MET A 1 14.48 -12.31 13.24
C MET A 1 13.15 -12.41 12.48
N ILE A 2 12.68 -13.57 11.97
CA ILE A 2 11.44 -13.60 11.15
C ILE A 2 10.22 -13.01 11.88
N LYS A 3 10.04 -13.28 13.17
CA LYS A 3 8.95 -12.71 13.98
C LYS A 3 9.05 -11.19 14.22
N GLU A 4 10.25 -10.62 14.07
CA GLU A 4 10.46 -9.18 14.15
C GLU A 4 10.15 -8.50 12.81
N LEU A 5 10.36 -9.21 11.70
CA LEU A 5 10.02 -8.74 10.36
C LEU A 5 8.53 -8.89 10.06
N ILE A 6 7.96 -10.04 10.43
CA ILE A 6 6.57 -10.41 10.21
C ILE A 6 5.92 -10.66 11.58
N PRO A 7 5.49 -9.60 12.28
CA PRO A 7 4.70 -9.74 13.50
C PRO A 7 3.34 -10.40 13.19
N PRO A 8 2.60 -10.87 14.22
CA PRO A 8 1.28 -11.49 14.04
C PRO A 8 0.34 -10.67 13.15
N ASN A 9 -0.49 -11.36 12.36
CA ASN A 9 -1.43 -10.75 11.41
C ASN A 9 -2.68 -10.20 12.11
N ASP A 10 -2.48 -9.18 12.92
CA ASP A 10 -3.54 -8.45 13.60
C ASP A 10 -3.22 -6.97 13.73
N TYR A 11 -4.28 -6.19 13.99
CA TYR A 11 -4.19 -4.74 14.11
C TYR A 11 -3.29 -4.29 15.28
N GLN A 12 -3.29 -5.01 16.41
CA GLN A 12 -2.55 -4.60 17.60
C GLN A 12 -1.04 -4.63 17.36
N ASN A 13 -0.59 -5.62 16.59
CA ASN A 13 0.81 -5.82 16.28
C ASN A 13 1.27 -5.05 15.03
N ARG A 14 0.37 -4.67 14.12
CA ARG A 14 0.72 -4.08 12.82
C ARG A 14 0.34 -2.63 12.61
N ASN A 15 -0.51 -2.04 13.46
CA ASN A 15 -0.92 -0.65 13.28
C ASN A 15 0.27 0.31 13.42
N GLY A 16 0.63 0.99 12.34
CA GLY A 16 1.78 1.90 12.27
C GLY A 16 3.14 1.20 12.24
N PHE A 17 3.18 -0.12 12.07
CA PHE A 17 4.40 -0.88 11.97
C PHE A 17 5.00 -0.80 10.55
N SER A 18 6.32 -0.68 10.47
CA SER A 18 7.09 -0.88 9.24
C SER A 18 8.38 -1.63 9.59
N ASN A 19 8.68 -2.66 8.80
CA ASN A 19 9.90 -3.45 8.97
C ASN A 19 11.06 -2.99 8.08
N GLU A 20 10.90 -1.90 7.32
CA GLU A 20 11.89 -1.43 6.35
C GLU A 20 13.26 -1.20 7.00
N HIS A 21 13.29 -0.52 8.15
CA HIS A 21 14.53 -0.27 8.90
C HIS A 21 15.22 -1.57 9.34
N ILE A 22 14.46 -2.61 9.68
CA ILE A 22 14.99 -3.92 10.05
C ILE A 22 15.61 -4.57 8.81
N VAL A 23 14.87 -4.62 7.70
CA VAL A 23 15.34 -5.20 6.42
C VAL A 23 16.62 -4.53 5.95
N LEU A 24 16.69 -3.20 6.01
CA LEU A 24 17.87 -2.43 5.59
C LEU A 24 19.08 -2.62 6.52
N SER A 25 18.87 -3.10 7.74
CA SER A 25 19.94 -3.37 8.71
C SER A 25 20.52 -4.78 8.62
N LEU A 26 19.87 -5.68 7.88
CA LEU A 26 20.32 -7.07 7.74
C LEU A 26 21.67 -7.16 7.00
N THR A 27 22.53 -8.06 7.49
CA THR A 27 23.72 -8.50 6.74
C THR A 27 23.32 -9.30 5.51
N GLU A 28 24.21 -9.41 4.52
CA GLU A 28 23.93 -10.20 3.31
C GLU A 28 23.60 -11.67 3.61
N LYS A 29 24.26 -12.26 4.61
CA LYS A 29 23.96 -13.63 5.05
C LYS A 29 22.54 -13.74 5.62
N GLU A 30 22.13 -12.78 6.44
CA GLU A 30 20.78 -12.75 7.01
C GLU A 30 19.71 -12.49 5.95
N LYS A 31 19.99 -11.60 4.97
CA LYS A 31 19.07 -11.36 3.85
C LYS A 31 18.75 -12.64 3.10
N VAL A 32 19.78 -13.43 2.73
CA VAL A 32 19.57 -14.70 2.02
C VAL A 32 18.73 -15.67 2.85
N GLU A 33 18.99 -15.77 4.15
CA GLU A 33 18.21 -16.65 5.03
C GLU A 33 16.76 -16.19 5.19
N VAL A 34 16.55 -14.89 5.41
CA VAL A 34 15.23 -14.27 5.53
C VAL A 34 14.42 -14.45 4.26
N GLU A 35 14.99 -14.11 3.11
CA GLU A 35 14.37 -14.22 1.80
C GLU A 35 13.85 -15.64 1.56
N ARG A 36 14.72 -16.65 1.77
CA ARG A 36 14.34 -18.05 1.60
C ARG A 36 13.17 -18.44 2.50
N ASN A 37 13.17 -18.01 3.77
CA ASN A 37 12.09 -18.32 4.69
C ASN A 37 10.78 -17.61 4.28
N LEU A 38 10.86 -16.34 3.86
CA LEU A 38 9.72 -15.55 3.40
C LEU A 38 9.15 -16.03 2.06
N ILE A 39 9.93 -16.66 1.19
CA ILE A 39 9.39 -17.26 -0.05
C ILE A 39 8.56 -18.51 0.25
N GLU A 40 8.89 -19.23 1.33
CA GLU A 40 8.22 -20.47 1.72
C GLU A 40 6.96 -20.24 2.59
N MET A 41 6.97 -19.23 3.46
CA MET A 41 5.87 -18.90 4.38
C MET A 41 4.52 -18.62 3.70
N PRO A 42 4.44 -17.88 2.59
CA PRO A 42 3.19 -17.56 1.94
C PRO A 42 2.39 -18.80 1.62
N LYS A 43 2.98 -19.99 1.46
CA LYS A 43 2.24 -21.24 1.16
C LYS A 43 1.11 -21.56 2.16
N GLN A 44 1.15 -21.01 3.38
CA GLN A 44 0.23 -21.37 4.46
C GLN A 44 -0.92 -20.36 4.69
N GLU A 45 -0.68 -19.05 4.56
CA GLU A 45 -1.67 -18.00 4.84
C GLU A 45 -1.49 -16.79 3.90
N GLU A 46 -2.57 -16.06 3.59
CA GLU A 46 -2.49 -14.80 2.83
C GLU A 46 -2.08 -13.66 3.77
N ASP A 47 -0.81 -13.28 3.71
CA ASP A 47 -0.20 -12.21 4.50
C ASP A 47 0.61 -11.30 3.57
N ASP A 48 0.08 -10.11 3.30
CA ASP A 48 0.66 -9.13 2.37
C ASP A 48 1.95 -8.50 2.89
N MET A 49 2.18 -8.46 4.21
CA MET A 49 3.42 -7.96 4.79
C MET A 49 4.61 -8.81 4.35
N ILE A 50 4.40 -10.11 4.09
CA ILE A 50 5.45 -10.96 3.49
C ILE A 50 5.82 -10.45 2.10
N GLY A 51 4.81 -10.11 1.27
CA GLY A 51 5.03 -9.55 -0.06
C GLY A 51 5.72 -8.19 -0.03
N GLU A 52 5.30 -7.31 0.89
CA GLU A 52 5.93 -6.02 1.11
C GLU A 52 7.42 -6.18 1.49
N THR A 53 7.71 -7.08 2.43
CA THR A 53 9.07 -7.35 2.89
C THR A 53 9.96 -7.84 1.75
N LEU A 54 9.47 -8.80 0.95
CA LEU A 54 10.18 -9.31 -0.23
C LEU A 54 10.42 -8.21 -1.28
N THR A 55 9.50 -7.24 -1.38
CA THR A 55 9.64 -6.07 -2.25
C THR A 55 10.73 -5.12 -1.77
N ILE A 56 10.78 -4.81 -0.47
CA ILE A 56 11.85 -3.99 0.14
C ILE A 56 13.23 -4.65 -0.11
N MET A 57 13.30 -5.97 0.01
CA MET A 57 14.49 -6.76 -0.28
C MET A 57 14.86 -6.83 -1.77
N LYS A 58 13.95 -6.41 -2.67
CA LYS A 58 14.09 -6.57 -4.13
C LYS A 58 14.30 -8.02 -4.57
N SER A 59 13.59 -8.95 -3.93
CA SER A 59 13.73 -10.39 -4.13
C SER A 59 13.15 -10.85 -5.48
N THR A 60 13.99 -10.98 -6.50
CA THR A 60 13.58 -11.54 -7.80
C THR A 60 13.17 -13.01 -7.68
N ASP A 61 13.78 -13.75 -6.76
CA ASP A 61 13.51 -15.17 -6.53
C ASP A 61 12.09 -15.41 -5.97
N SER A 62 11.49 -14.37 -5.36
CA SER A 62 10.11 -14.43 -4.87
C SER A 62 9.02 -14.31 -5.94
N LEU A 63 9.36 -13.84 -7.14
CA LEU A 63 8.39 -13.55 -8.20
C LEU A 63 7.44 -14.72 -8.51
N PRO A 64 7.88 -15.99 -8.60
CA PRO A 64 6.97 -17.11 -8.81
C PRO A 64 5.95 -17.28 -7.67
N THR A 65 6.37 -17.08 -6.43
CA THR A 65 5.49 -17.16 -5.25
C THR A 65 4.49 -16.00 -5.23
N LEU A 66 4.93 -14.78 -5.52
CA LEU A 66 4.06 -13.60 -5.60
C LEU A 66 3.04 -13.74 -6.74
N GLN A 67 3.47 -14.22 -7.90
CA GLN A 67 2.59 -14.49 -9.04
C GLN A 67 1.53 -15.55 -8.72
N LYS A 68 1.91 -16.59 -7.96
CA LYS A 68 0.97 -17.60 -7.46
C LYS A 68 -0.07 -16.97 -6.53
N ARG A 69 0.35 -16.09 -5.60
CA ARG A 69 -0.55 -15.37 -4.69
C ARG A 69 -1.53 -14.47 -5.44
N LEU A 70 -1.03 -13.69 -6.39
CA LEU A 70 -1.84 -12.86 -7.28
C LEU A 70 -2.91 -13.68 -8.02
N ASN A 71 -2.58 -14.87 -8.50
CA ASN A 71 -3.52 -15.74 -9.22
C ASN A 71 -4.55 -16.42 -8.32
N LEU A 72 -4.22 -16.66 -7.05
CA LEU A 72 -5.12 -17.32 -6.09
C LEU A 72 -6.10 -16.35 -5.44
N THR A 73 -5.71 -15.09 -5.25
CA THR A 73 -6.55 -14.12 -4.56
C THR A 73 -7.76 -13.72 -5.42
N LYS A 74 -8.92 -13.61 -4.76
CA LYS A 74 -10.18 -13.17 -5.40
C LYS A 74 -10.50 -11.72 -5.13
N SER A 75 -9.91 -11.14 -4.09
CA SER A 75 -10.15 -9.76 -3.66
C SER A 75 -9.49 -8.80 -4.66
N PRO A 76 -10.24 -7.85 -5.27
CA PRO A 76 -9.66 -6.83 -6.14
C PRO A 76 -8.56 -6.02 -5.43
N THR A 77 -8.77 -5.69 -4.15
CA THR A 77 -7.79 -5.02 -3.29
C THR A 77 -6.49 -5.82 -3.23
N MET A 78 -6.57 -7.11 -2.86
CA MET A 78 -5.37 -7.94 -2.74
C MET A 78 -4.68 -8.15 -4.08
N LYS A 79 -5.44 -8.25 -5.19
CA LYS A 79 -4.83 -8.33 -6.52
C LYS A 79 -3.97 -7.10 -6.83
N ILE A 80 -4.45 -5.90 -6.51
CA ILE A 80 -3.69 -4.66 -6.70
C ILE A 80 -2.43 -4.67 -5.83
N ILE A 81 -2.56 -5.08 -4.57
CA ILE A 81 -1.44 -5.17 -3.63
C ILE A 81 -0.35 -6.12 -4.17
N TRP A 82 -0.70 -7.36 -4.50
CA TRP A 82 0.26 -8.34 -5.05
C TRP A 82 0.84 -7.89 -6.39
N ALA A 83 0.02 -7.30 -7.26
CA ALA A 83 0.50 -6.75 -8.53
C ALA A 83 1.49 -5.59 -8.31
N SER A 84 1.30 -4.76 -7.28
CA SER A 84 2.20 -3.65 -6.95
C SER A 84 3.58 -4.17 -6.54
N TYR A 85 3.64 -5.21 -5.72
CA TYR A 85 4.89 -5.86 -5.31
C TYR A 85 5.66 -6.43 -6.49
N ILE A 86 4.98 -7.19 -7.36
CA ILE A 86 5.60 -7.75 -8.58
C ILE A 86 6.10 -6.62 -9.49
N ASN A 87 5.29 -5.58 -9.71
CA ASN A 87 5.67 -4.43 -10.53
C ASN A 87 6.92 -3.72 -9.97
N GLU A 88 7.00 -3.51 -8.66
CA GLU A 88 8.15 -2.88 -8.02
C GLU A 88 9.43 -3.74 -8.17
N ILE A 89 9.35 -5.04 -7.89
CA ILE A 89 10.50 -5.95 -8.04
C ILE A 89 10.98 -6.01 -9.49
N ASN A 90 10.06 -6.01 -10.46
CA ASN A 90 10.37 -6.00 -11.89
C ASN A 90 10.80 -4.62 -12.43
N ASN A 91 10.82 -3.56 -11.62
CA ASN A 91 11.03 -2.18 -12.06
C ASN A 91 10.05 -1.72 -13.17
N GLY A 92 8.81 -2.22 -13.11
CA GLY A 92 7.76 -1.94 -14.07
C GLY A 92 7.32 -3.18 -14.84
N ASP A 93 6.03 -3.50 -14.77
CA ASP A 93 5.43 -4.64 -15.47
C ASP A 93 4.06 -4.21 -16.05
N GLU A 94 3.97 -4.13 -17.39
CA GLU A 94 2.74 -3.69 -18.06
C GLU A 94 1.55 -4.59 -17.73
N LYS A 95 1.75 -5.90 -17.56
CA LYS A 95 0.68 -6.81 -17.18
C LYS A 95 0.17 -6.49 -15.78
N MET A 96 1.06 -6.15 -14.85
CA MET A 96 0.65 -5.75 -13.50
C MET A 96 -0.09 -4.42 -13.49
N LYS A 97 0.31 -3.45 -14.33
CA LYS A 97 -0.41 -2.18 -14.51
C LYS A 97 -1.82 -2.41 -15.07
N GLU A 98 -1.97 -3.27 -16.07
CA GLU A 98 -3.28 -3.64 -16.62
C GLU A 98 -4.17 -4.32 -15.58
N ILE A 99 -3.61 -5.19 -14.74
CA ILE A 99 -4.36 -5.79 -13.63
C ILE A 99 -4.84 -4.71 -12.67
N ALA A 100 -3.95 -3.79 -12.27
CA ALA A 100 -4.31 -2.73 -11.33
C ALA A 100 -5.43 -1.81 -11.88
N LEU A 101 -5.34 -1.42 -13.17
CA LEU A 101 -6.37 -0.64 -13.83
C LEU A 101 -7.73 -1.33 -13.82
N ASN A 102 -7.76 -2.62 -14.18
CA ASN A 102 -8.99 -3.40 -14.28
C ASN A 102 -9.62 -3.70 -12.91
N GLU A 103 -8.80 -3.93 -11.88
CA GLU A 103 -9.30 -4.27 -10.54
C GLU A 103 -9.72 -3.02 -9.75
N MET A 104 -9.11 -1.84 -10.01
CA MET A 104 -9.46 -0.59 -9.32
C MET A 104 -10.94 -0.23 -9.46
N ASP A 105 -11.51 -0.41 -10.66
CA ASP A 105 -12.92 -0.06 -10.94
C ASP A 105 -13.92 -0.97 -10.22
N LYS A 106 -13.46 -2.10 -9.68
CA LYS A 106 -14.29 -3.04 -8.91
C LYS A 106 -14.35 -2.68 -7.42
N ILE A 107 -13.60 -1.69 -6.96
CA ILE A 107 -13.50 -1.31 -5.54
C ILE A 107 -14.49 -0.18 -5.23
N SER A 108 -15.66 -0.56 -4.75
CA SER A 108 -16.72 0.38 -4.33
C SER A 108 -16.61 0.81 -2.87
N GLU A 109 -16.11 -0.08 -2.00
CA GLU A 109 -15.99 0.16 -0.56
C GLU A 109 -14.89 1.19 -0.25
N LYS A 110 -15.23 2.16 0.60
CA LYS A 110 -14.44 3.36 0.87
C LYS A 110 -13.07 3.04 1.47
N TYR A 111 -13.03 2.26 2.55
CA TYR A 111 -11.79 2.01 3.28
C TYR A 111 -10.82 1.15 2.49
N SER A 112 -11.33 0.21 1.71
CA SER A 112 -10.59 -0.59 0.73
C SER A 112 -9.95 0.32 -0.31
N ARG A 113 -10.71 1.28 -0.87
CA ARG A 113 -10.18 2.26 -1.84
C ARG A 113 -9.10 3.15 -1.25
N ILE A 114 -9.30 3.65 -0.02
CA ILE A 114 -8.30 4.46 0.68
C ILE A 114 -7.03 3.64 0.88
N GLY A 115 -7.17 2.40 1.35
CA GLY A 115 -6.04 1.50 1.64
C GLY A 115 -5.15 1.22 0.44
N ILE A 116 -5.70 1.15 -0.78
CA ILE A 116 -4.93 0.81 -1.98
C ILE A 116 -4.30 2.00 -2.72
N PHE A 117 -4.59 3.25 -2.36
CA PHE A 117 -4.08 4.40 -3.11
C PHE A 117 -2.55 4.45 -3.18
N HIS A 118 -1.88 4.11 -2.09
CA HIS A 118 -0.42 4.10 -2.05
C HIS A 118 0.18 2.97 -2.91
N HIS A 119 -0.45 1.77 -2.93
CA HIS A 119 -0.08 0.69 -3.85
C HIS A 119 -0.30 1.07 -5.32
N LEU A 120 -1.39 1.75 -5.64
CA LEU A 120 -1.65 2.21 -7.00
C LEU A 120 -0.61 3.23 -7.48
N ALA A 121 -0.19 4.15 -6.62
CA ALA A 121 0.81 5.16 -6.98
C ALA A 121 2.19 4.54 -7.31
N LYS A 122 2.54 3.41 -6.68
CA LYS A 122 3.80 2.68 -6.90
C LYS A 122 3.96 2.15 -8.33
N PHE A 123 2.87 1.98 -9.09
CA PHE A 123 2.95 1.61 -10.50
C PHE A 123 3.57 2.69 -11.38
N ARG A 124 3.54 3.96 -10.95
CA ARG A 124 4.02 5.14 -11.70
C ARG A 124 3.43 5.21 -13.12
N ASP A 125 2.21 4.72 -13.29
CA ASP A 125 1.47 4.71 -14.55
C ASP A 125 0.52 5.92 -14.59
N SER A 126 0.55 6.68 -15.70
CA SER A 126 -0.26 7.89 -15.84
C SER A 126 -1.76 7.60 -15.78
N ARG A 127 -2.21 6.49 -16.35
CA ARG A 127 -3.64 6.10 -16.42
C ARG A 127 -4.15 5.76 -15.02
N ILE A 128 -3.33 5.06 -14.23
CA ILE A 128 -3.64 4.77 -12.82
C ILE A 128 -3.69 6.07 -12.01
N ASN A 129 -2.69 6.93 -12.17
CA ASN A 129 -2.64 8.21 -11.47
C ASN A 129 -3.82 9.11 -11.84
N ASP A 130 -4.27 9.12 -13.09
CA ASP A 130 -5.48 9.84 -13.53
C ASP A 130 -6.74 9.32 -12.83
N LYS A 131 -6.87 8.01 -12.61
CA LYS A 131 -7.97 7.47 -11.80
C LYS A 131 -7.89 7.93 -10.34
N ILE A 132 -6.70 7.98 -9.74
CA ILE A 132 -6.52 8.52 -8.37
C ILE A 132 -6.90 10.00 -8.32
N ARG A 133 -6.57 10.78 -9.35
CA ARG A 133 -6.89 12.22 -9.44
C ARG A 133 -8.38 12.52 -9.30
N ASN A 134 -9.28 11.61 -9.71
CA ASN A 134 -10.72 11.77 -9.52
C ASN A 134 -11.13 11.89 -8.03
N PHE A 135 -10.27 11.45 -7.11
CA PHE A 135 -10.55 11.43 -5.68
C PHE A 135 -9.87 12.56 -4.91
N ILE A 136 -8.98 13.35 -5.52
CA ILE A 136 -8.20 14.33 -4.76
C ILE A 136 -9.11 15.34 -4.07
N ASN A 137 -10.17 15.83 -4.72
CA ASN A 137 -11.11 16.81 -4.17
C ASN A 137 -12.39 16.19 -3.60
N HIS A 138 -12.38 14.89 -3.29
CA HIS A 138 -13.55 14.19 -2.76
C HIS A 138 -14.10 14.86 -1.49
N GLU A 139 -15.43 14.83 -1.30
CA GLU A 139 -16.10 15.48 -0.15
C GLU A 139 -15.65 14.87 1.19
N ASP A 140 -15.46 13.56 1.21
CA ASP A 140 -14.87 12.84 2.33
C ASP A 140 -13.39 13.19 2.50
N TYR A 141 -13.04 13.67 3.69
CA TYR A 141 -11.68 14.08 4.05
C TYR A 141 -10.65 12.96 3.85
N LEU A 142 -10.91 11.75 4.37
CA LEU A 142 -9.94 10.66 4.32
C LEU A 142 -9.65 10.22 2.88
N THR A 143 -10.68 10.20 2.03
CA THR A 143 -10.55 9.87 0.61
C THR A 143 -9.69 10.91 -0.11
N ALA A 144 -10.01 12.19 0.06
CA ALA A 144 -9.25 13.30 -0.53
C ALA A 144 -7.80 13.36 -0.03
N TYR A 145 -7.60 13.20 1.28
CA TYR A 145 -6.30 13.23 1.92
C TYR A 145 -5.40 12.09 1.41
N ASN A 146 -5.89 10.85 1.41
CA ASN A 146 -5.07 9.70 0.99
C ASN A 146 -4.79 9.72 -0.52
N ALA A 147 -5.72 10.18 -1.36
CA ALA A 147 -5.49 10.34 -2.79
C ALA A 147 -4.44 11.43 -3.10
N ARG A 148 -4.46 12.56 -2.37
CA ARG A 148 -3.43 13.61 -2.51
C ARG A 148 -2.08 13.10 -2.03
N THR A 149 -2.01 12.49 -0.85
CA THR A 149 -0.76 12.00 -0.26
C THR A 149 -0.11 10.92 -1.14
N SER A 150 -0.89 9.98 -1.70
CA SER A 150 -0.34 8.95 -2.59
C SER A 150 0.26 9.53 -3.89
N LEU A 151 -0.25 10.67 -4.35
CA LEU A 151 0.28 11.40 -5.51
C LEU A 151 1.38 12.43 -5.13
N GLY A 152 1.78 12.51 -3.85
CA GLY A 152 2.76 13.50 -3.39
C GLY A 152 2.27 14.94 -3.43
N MET A 153 0.95 15.17 -3.32
CA MET A 153 0.33 16.49 -3.35
C MET A 153 0.16 17.08 -1.95
N GLU A 154 0.21 18.41 -1.86
CA GLU A 154 -0.08 19.17 -0.65
C GLU A 154 -1.50 18.92 -0.12
N THR A 155 -1.63 18.78 1.20
CA THR A 155 -2.90 18.45 1.88
C THR A 155 -3.46 19.59 2.74
N ALA A 156 -2.73 20.71 2.88
CA ALA A 156 -3.09 21.84 3.73
C ALA A 156 -4.50 22.39 3.46
N GLU A 157 -4.90 22.47 2.20
CA GLU A 157 -6.24 22.92 1.79
C GLU A 157 -7.35 22.00 2.32
N ILE A 158 -7.16 20.68 2.23
CA ILE A 158 -8.13 19.68 2.67
C ILE A 158 -8.20 19.60 4.18
N ILE A 159 -7.07 19.75 4.87
CA ILE A 159 -7.01 19.89 6.32
C ILE A 159 -7.82 21.13 6.75
N LYS A 160 -7.58 22.29 6.13
CA LYS A 160 -8.31 23.53 6.44
C LYS A 160 -9.81 23.41 6.19
N ARG A 161 -10.20 22.80 5.06
CA ARG A 161 -11.61 22.52 4.73
C ARG A 161 -12.29 21.72 5.83
N GLU A 162 -11.65 20.65 6.29
CA GLU A 162 -12.19 19.78 7.34
C GLU A 162 -12.23 20.47 8.71
N GLN A 163 -11.23 21.29 9.05
CA GLN A 163 -11.24 22.11 10.26
C GLN A 163 -12.41 23.08 10.29
N ILE A 164 -12.65 23.82 9.19
CA ILE A 164 -13.78 24.76 9.09
C ILE A 164 -15.11 24.02 9.24
N LYS A 165 -15.27 22.88 8.56
CA LYS A 165 -16.47 22.02 8.66
C LYS A 165 -16.74 21.57 10.10
N ASN A 166 -15.69 21.30 10.87
CA ASN A 166 -15.77 20.88 12.27
C ASN A 166 -15.75 22.06 13.27
N GLY A 167 -15.85 23.31 12.80
CA GLY A 167 -15.88 24.50 13.65
C GLY A 167 -14.54 24.83 14.34
N ILE A 168 -13.44 24.23 13.89
CA ILE A 168 -12.11 24.48 14.41
C ILE A 168 -11.55 25.73 13.74
N GLY A 169 -11.16 26.74 14.53
CA GLY A 169 -10.58 27.99 14.03
C GLY A 169 -11.60 29.00 13.47
N THR A 170 -12.91 28.75 13.63
CA THR A 170 -13.98 29.68 13.23
C THR A 170 -14.41 30.64 14.33
N LYS A 171 -14.02 30.40 15.59
CA LYS A 171 -14.15 31.37 16.69
C LYS A 171 -12.87 32.15 16.87
N LYS A 172 -12.97 33.47 16.90
CA LYS A 172 -11.87 34.33 17.33
C LYS A 172 -11.67 34.16 18.84
N TRP A 173 -10.43 34.28 19.32
CA TRP A 173 -10.11 34.08 20.74
C TRP A 173 -10.86 35.03 21.70
N TRP A 174 -11.44 36.12 21.17
CA TRP A 174 -12.24 37.10 21.92
C TRP A 174 -13.75 36.86 21.87
N GLU A 175 -14.20 35.72 21.33
CA GLU A 175 -15.62 35.32 21.26
C GLU A 175 -15.96 34.19 22.26
N ILE A 176 -15.12 34.00 23.31
CA ILE A 176 -15.33 33.08 24.45
C ILE A 176 -15.61 33.88 25.71
#